data_AF-A0A6N9C8C2-F1
#
_entry.id   AF-A0A6N9C8C2-F1
#
_cell.length_a   1.000
_cell.length_b   1.000
_cell.length_c   1.000
_cell.angle_alpha   90.00
_cell.angle_beta   90.00
_cell.angle_gamma   90.00
#
_symmetry.space_group_name_H-M   'P 1'
#
loop_
_entity.id
_entity.type
_entity.pdbx_description
1 polymer ?
#
loop_
_entity_poly.entity_id
_entity_poly.type
_entity_poly.pdbx_seq_one_letter_code
_entity_poly.pdbx_strand_id
1 'polypeptide(L)' 'MMPKQWSNTVCLDFDGVISEFGNEREGQLVEGVLDGITRLIEVGWYIEVFSGRSEEIGNLVVVSERI' A
#
# COMPACT_ATOMS: atom_id res chain seq x y z
N MET A 1 24.02 -10.31 -9.74
CA MET A 1 23.40 -9.89 -8.46
C MET A 1 21.91 -10.17 -8.61
N MET A 2 21.37 -11.20 -7.96
CA MET A 2 19.94 -11.49 -8.06
C MET A 2 19.16 -10.49 -7.18
N PRO A 3 17.98 -9.99 -7.62
CA PRO A 3 17.16 -9.15 -6.78
C PRO A 3 16.83 -9.91 -5.49
N LYS A 4 16.90 -9.23 -4.34
CA LYS A 4 16.54 -9.80 -3.03
C LYS A 4 15.20 -10.50 -3.17
N GLN A 5 15.16 -11.80 -2.96
CA GLN A 5 13.93 -12.56 -2.81
C GLN A 5 13.13 -11.92 -1.66
N TRP A 6 11.97 -11.37 -1.97
CA TRP A 6 11.08 -10.78 -0.97
C TRP A 6 10.65 -11.90 -0.01
N SER A 7 10.99 -11.76 1.27
CA SER A 7 10.75 -12.82 2.26
C SER A 7 9.43 -12.67 3.00
N ASN A 8 8.84 -11.45 2.99
CA ASN A 8 7.60 -11.14 3.68
C ASN A 8 6.68 -10.32 2.77
N THR A 9 5.41 -10.72 2.68
CA THR A 9 4.35 -9.99 1.98
C THR A 9 3.30 -9.57 3.00
N VAL A 10 2.79 -8.34 2.86
CA VAL A 10 1.60 -7.86 3.58
C VAL A 10 0.54 -7.43 2.56
N CYS A 11 -0.71 -7.77 2.84
CA CYS A 11 -1.85 -7.30 2.06
C CYS A 11 -2.56 -6.20 2.86
N LEU A 12 -2.79 -5.04 2.25
CA LEU A 12 -3.50 -3.91 2.83
C LEU A 12 -4.81 -3.68 2.09
N ASP A 13 -5.89 -3.46 2.84
CA ASP A 13 -7.10 -2.89 2.25
C ASP A 13 -6.82 -1.44 1.87
N PHE A 14 -7.46 -0.95 0.83
CA PHE A 14 -7.43 0.47 0.49
C PHE A 14 -8.41 1.24 1.37
N ASP A 15 -9.62 0.71 1.54
CA ASP A 15 -10.73 1.41 2.19
C ASP A 15 -10.62 1.32 3.71
N GLY A 16 -10.59 2.47 4.38
CA GLY A 16 -10.45 2.58 5.83
C GLY A 16 -9.04 2.30 6.36
N VAL A 17 -8.09 1.88 5.51
CA VAL A 17 -6.70 1.57 5.89
C VAL A 17 -5.71 2.50 5.19
N ILE A 18 -5.79 2.64 3.87
CA ILE A 18 -4.97 3.60 3.10
C ILE A 18 -5.69 4.92 2.92
N SER A 19 -6.97 4.85 2.57
CA SER A 19 -7.86 5.99 2.43
C SER A 19 -8.92 5.95 3.52
N GLU A 20 -9.23 7.09 4.12
CA GLU A 20 -10.41 7.27 4.94
C GLU A 20 -11.67 6.90 4.16
N PHE A 21 -12.60 6.25 4.86
CA PHE A 21 -13.88 5.78 4.34
C PHE A 21 -15.02 6.43 5.13
N GLY A 22 -15.97 7.05 4.42
CA GLY A 22 -17.17 7.70 4.99
C GLY A 22 -17.15 9.24 4.96
N ASN A 23 -18.35 9.83 4.84
CA ASN A 23 -18.69 11.27 4.77
C ASN A 23 -17.55 12.21 4.32
N GLU A 24 -17.31 13.34 4.99
CA GLU A 24 -16.54 14.49 4.46
C GLU A 24 -15.05 14.22 4.16
N ARG A 25 -14.55 13.02 4.48
CA ARG A 25 -13.15 12.65 4.33
C ARG A 25 -12.92 11.46 3.39
N GLU A 26 -13.96 11.00 2.70
CA GLU A 26 -13.80 9.95 1.70
C GLU A 26 -12.71 10.31 0.68
N GLY A 27 -11.76 9.41 0.49
CA GLY A 27 -10.64 9.60 -0.45
C GLY A 27 -9.42 10.32 0.14
N GLN A 28 -9.47 10.82 1.38
CA GLN A 28 -8.29 11.35 2.07
C GLN A 28 -7.40 10.21 2.56
N LEU A 29 -6.07 10.36 2.48
CA LEU A 29 -5.16 9.35 3.03
C LEU A 29 -5.25 9.33 4.56
N VAL A 30 -5.23 8.13 5.14
CA VAL A 30 -5.14 7.96 6.59
C VAL A 30 -3.81 8.54 7.09
N GLU A 31 -3.86 9.33 8.16
CA GLU A 31 -2.69 9.98 8.72
C GLU A 31 -1.57 8.98 9.04
N GLY A 32 -0.36 9.23 8.53
CA GLY A 32 0.81 8.39 8.75
C GLY A 32 0.88 7.11 7.91
N VAL A 33 -0.10 6.83 7.04
CA VAL A 33 -0.11 5.57 6.26
C VAL A 33 1.06 5.48 5.28
N LEU A 34 1.44 6.59 4.65
CA LEU A 34 2.58 6.62 3.73
C LEU A 34 3.90 6.33 4.45
N ASP A 35 4.11 6.90 5.64
CA ASP A 35 5.30 6.63 6.45
C ASP A 35 5.40 5.15 6.86
N GLY A 36 4.26 4.54 7.19
CA GLY A 36 4.18 3.10 7.49
C GLY A 36 4.55 2.22 6.29
N ILE A 37 3.98 2.53 5.11
CA ILE A 37 4.27 1.84 3.85
C ILE A 37 5.76 1.99 3.49
N THR A 38 6.32 3.19 3.59
CA THR A 38 7.74 3.45 3.30
C THR A 38 8.66 2.62 4.21
N ARG A 39 8.39 2.58 5.52
CA ARG A 39 9.19 1.78 6.46
C ARG A 39 9.16 0.29 6.14
N LEU A 40 8.01 -0.25 5.75
CA LEU A 40 7.87 -1.65 5.33
C LEU A 40 8.71 -1.96 4.08
N ILE A 41 8.69 -1.07 3.09
CA ILE A 41 9.52 -1.20 1.89
C ILE A 41 11.01 -1.15 2.24
N GLU A 42 11.42 -0.23 3.12
CA GLU A 42 12.82 -0.09 3.56
C GLU A 42 13.37 -1.35 4.24
N VAL A 43 12.52 -2.04 5.01
CA VAL A 43 12.88 -3.33 5.64
C VAL A 43 12.64 -4.55 4.71
N GLY A 44 12.29 -4.32 3.45
CA GLY A 44 12.26 -5.33 2.40
C GLY A 44 10.96 -6.13 2.33
N TRP A 45 9.84 -5.57 2.79
CA TRP A 45 8.52 -6.16 2.62
C TRP A 45 7.95 -5.84 1.25
N TYR A 46 7.19 -6.79 0.73
CA TYR A 46 6.28 -6.55 -0.38
C TYR A 46 4.90 -6.18 0.15
N ILE A 47 4.26 -5.22 -0.52
CA ILE A 47 2.94 -4.72 -0.15
C ILE A 47 2.01 -4.96 -1.33
N GLU A 48 0.95 -5.73 -1.10
CA GLU A 48 -0.18 -5.86 -2.01
C GLU A 48 -1.33 -5.00 -1.48
N VAL A 49 -1.96 -4.22 -2.35
CA VAL A 49 -3.13 -3.42 -2.00
C VAL A 49 -4.36 -4.01 -2.68
N PHE A 50 -5.42 -4.22 -1.92
CA PHE A 50 -6.72 -4.67 -2.44
C PHE A 50 -7.81 -3.67 -2.04
N SER A 51 -8.90 -3.63 -2.81
CA SER A 51 -10.12 -2.92 -2.44
C SER A 51 -11.33 -3.73 -2.84
N GLY A 52 -12.36 -3.69 -2.00
CA GLY A 52 -13.65 -4.29 -2.30
C GLY A 52 -14.51 -3.47 -3.27
N ARG A 53 -14.08 -2.27 -3.69
CA ARG A 53 -14.80 -1.46 -4.69
C ARG A 53 -14.73 -2.15 -6.04
N SER A 54 -15.85 -2.70 -6.49
CA SER A 54 -15.86 -3.75 -7.51
C SER A 54 -15.39 -3.35 -8.91
N GLU A 55 -14.99 -2.12 -9.23
CA GLU A 55 -14.54 -1.77 -10.60
C GLU A 55 -13.41 -0.73 -10.77
N GLU A 56 -12.86 -0.06 -9.75
CA GLU A 56 -11.94 1.08 -10.02
C GLU A 56 -10.77 1.27 -9.04
N ILE A 57 -10.04 0.22 -8.66
CA ILE A 57 -8.68 0.44 -8.14
C ILE A 57 -7.73 -0.50 -8.87
N GLY A 58 -7.14 0.02 -9.96
CA GLY A 58 -6.03 -0.66 -10.64
C GLY A 58 -4.92 -0.96 -9.63
N ASN A 59 -4.28 -2.13 -9.78
CA ASN A 59 -3.20 -2.58 -8.92
C ASN A 59 -2.22 -1.44 -8.63
N LEU A 60 -2.23 -0.89 -7.41
CA LEU A 60 -1.23 0.08 -6.99
C LEU A 60 0.06 -0.69 -6.68
N VAL A 61 0.81 -1.02 -7.72
CA VAL A 61 2.15 -1.57 -7.56
C VAL A 61 3.10 -0.41 -7.29
N VAL A 62 3.37 -0.12 -6.02
CA VAL A 62 4.45 0.80 -5.65
C VAL A 62 5.77 0.06 -5.83
N VAL A 63 6.32 0.12 -7.06
CA VAL A 63 7.68 -0.35 -7.33
C VAL A 63 8.65 0.69 -6.77
N SER A 64 9.23 0.41 -5.61
CA SER A 64 10.41 1.16 -5.14
C SER A 64 11.61 0.75 -5.99
N GLU A 65 11.88 1.50 -7.06
CA GLU A 65 13.18 1.45 -7.70
C GLU A 65 14.17 2.24 -6.85
N ARG A 66 15.11 1.54 -6.21
CA ARG A 66 16.27 2.15 -5.57
C ARG A 66 17.25 2.57 -6.68
N ILE A 67 17.49 3.87 -6.83
CA ILE A 67 18.68 4.42 -7.52
C ILE A 67 19.86 4.38 -6.55
#